data_AF-A0A484L740-F1
#
_entry.id   AF-A0A484L740-F1
#
_cell.length_a   1.000
_cell.length_b   1.000
_cell.length_c   1.000
_cell.angle_alpha   90.00
_cell.angle_beta   90.00
_cell.angle_gamma   90.00
#
_symmetry.space_group_name_H-M   'P 1'
#
loop_
_entity.id
_entity.type
_entity.pdbx_description
1 polymer ?
#
loop_
_entity_poly.entity_id
_entity_poly.type
_entity_poly.pdbx_seq_one_letter_code
_entity_poly.pdbx_strand_id
1 'polypeptide(L)'
;MVGEDGSRSQVVYLADLGLRGGWKDFCAAYNLQVGDALVCHLVSKHTLKVYSVRVKDFDRHGQEEQSGTEESDGEDVSHEITDQVTRAKSHFDENPLVDDELNNKGLIFESGKDIRSYIDEEDALAEKTAVNRSSPEPFVDLKNFKVVVNGSPLDDPELPLSARVKYYKLCLARKSYLHSELLKRISHQLATGIILETVSIADAIKSCSISTSQSDIKEWETNLEGFRVLGMDVDFLLDRVKELLRFAQESGEAKRHYETTKKEDLLNEEIASLERKMRELKEARATLRSESEVLEAHLLKQRLTFQETAKMPW
;
A
#
# COMPACT_ATOMS: atom_id res chain seq x y z
N MET A 1 5.37 11.28 27.13
CA MET A 1 5.98 12.03 26.02
C MET A 1 6.77 13.19 26.59
N VAL A 2 7.93 13.49 26.01
CA VAL A 2 8.74 14.66 26.32
C VAL A 2 8.95 15.41 25.00
N GLY A 3 8.53 16.67 24.89
CA GLY A 3 8.79 17.43 23.68
C GLY A 3 10.12 18.17 23.71
N GLU A 4 10.36 18.99 22.69
CA GLU A 4 11.68 19.58 22.40
C GLU A 4 12.17 20.56 23.47
N ASP A 5 11.25 21.29 24.09
CA ASP A 5 11.46 22.21 25.22
C ASP A 5 11.60 21.49 26.58
N GLY A 6 11.48 20.15 26.60
CA GLY A 6 11.50 19.35 27.82
C GLY A 6 10.14 19.19 28.51
N SER A 7 9.07 19.79 27.98
CA SER A 7 7.71 19.66 28.54
C SER A 7 7.22 18.21 28.46
N ARG A 8 6.58 17.74 29.53
CA ARG A 8 6.16 16.34 29.69
C ARG A 8 4.65 16.22 29.57
N SER A 9 4.19 15.40 28.63
CA SER A 9 2.79 15.02 28.48
C SER A 9 2.62 13.54 28.82
N GLN A 10 1.70 13.21 29.72
CA GLN A 10 1.41 11.83 30.05
C GLN A 10 0.60 11.19 28.92
N VAL A 11 1.05 10.02 28.46
CA VAL A 11 0.37 9.22 27.45
C VAL A 11 0.25 7.80 27.94
N VAL A 12 -0.83 7.13 27.55
CA VAL A 12 -1.15 5.76 27.90
C VAL A 12 -0.88 4.89 26.68
N TYR A 13 -0.03 3.88 26.82
CA TYR A 13 0.19 2.90 25.75
C TYR A 13 -0.75 1.72 25.94
N LEU A 14 -1.53 1.40 24.91
CA LEU A 14 -2.34 0.19 24.84
C LEU A 14 -1.78 -0.71 23.74
N ALA A 15 -1.46 -1.96 24.07
CA ALA A 15 -0.76 -2.88 23.17
C ALA A 15 -1.46 -3.04 21.80
N ASP A 16 -2.79 -3.02 21.77
CA ASP A 16 -3.57 -3.29 20.55
C ASP A 16 -4.02 -2.01 19.81
N LEU A 17 -3.84 -0.83 20.42
CA LEU A 17 -4.42 0.43 19.94
C LEU A 17 -3.43 1.60 19.91
N GLY A 18 -2.17 1.35 20.26
CA GLY A 18 -1.09 2.33 20.24
C GLY A 18 -1.14 3.34 21.39
N LEU A 19 -0.44 4.47 21.20
CA LEU A 19 -0.34 5.56 22.18
C LEU A 19 -1.63 6.40 22.19
N ARG A 20 -2.28 6.49 23.36
CA ARG A 20 -3.52 7.23 23.58
C ARG A 20 -3.39 8.24 24.71
N GLY A 21 -4.24 9.28 24.67
CA GLY A 21 -4.27 10.34 25.68
C GLY A 21 -3.11 11.33 25.53
N GLY A 22 -3.28 12.55 26.04
CA GLY A 22 -2.24 13.61 26.02
C GLY A 22 -1.95 14.25 24.65
N TRP A 23 -2.37 13.64 23.54
CA TRP A 23 -2.14 14.16 22.18
C TRP A 23 -2.81 15.50 21.92
N LYS A 24 -4.05 15.72 22.41
CA LYS A 24 -4.75 17.00 22.22
C LYS A 24 -3.98 18.15 22.86
N ASP A 25 -3.53 17.95 24.10
CA ASP A 25 -2.79 18.95 24.86
C ASP A 25 -1.39 19.17 24.28
N PHE A 26 -0.74 18.09 23.81
CA PHE A 26 0.54 18.17 23.12
C PHE A 26 0.42 18.95 21.79
N CYS A 27 -0.57 18.63 20.95
CA CYS A 27 -0.79 19.36 19.69
C CYS A 27 -1.08 20.85 19.93
N ALA A 28 -1.84 21.18 20.97
CA ALA A 28 -2.09 22.56 21.36
C ALA A 28 -0.81 23.26 21.85
N ALA A 29 -0.01 22.61 22.71
CA ALA A 29 1.21 23.18 23.27
C ALA A 29 2.28 23.46 22.21
N TYR A 30 2.42 22.59 21.20
CA TYR A 30 3.40 22.76 20.12
C TYR A 30 2.82 23.40 18.85
N ASN A 31 1.56 23.86 18.90
CA ASN A 31 0.83 24.48 17.80
C ASN A 31 0.92 23.68 16.48
N LEU A 32 0.70 22.37 16.56
CA LEU A 32 0.83 21.45 15.43
C LEU A 32 -0.33 21.64 14.44
N GLN A 33 0.00 21.74 13.16
CA GLN A 33 -0.96 21.87 12.08
C GLN A 33 -1.01 20.61 11.20
N VAL A 34 -2.10 20.46 10.45
CA VAL A 34 -2.22 19.38 9.46
C VAL A 34 -1.12 19.55 8.41
N GLY A 35 -0.26 18.54 8.28
CA GLY A 35 0.93 18.56 7.41
C GLY A 35 2.26 18.57 8.18
N ASP A 36 2.26 18.91 9.48
CA ASP A 36 3.45 18.80 10.31
C ASP A 36 3.77 17.33 10.62
N ALA A 37 5.06 16.97 10.57
CA ALA A 37 5.52 15.63 10.87
C ALA A 37 6.04 15.53 12.31
N LEU A 38 5.75 14.42 12.99
CA LEU A 38 6.24 14.12 14.33
C LEU A 38 7.24 12.97 14.31
N VAL A 39 8.44 13.21 14.81
CA VAL A 39 9.46 12.17 14.96
C VAL A 39 9.45 11.70 16.41
N CYS A 40 9.12 10.44 16.59
CA CYS A 40 8.99 9.79 17.89
C CYS A 40 10.25 8.96 18.20
N HIS A 41 11.05 9.39 19.16
CA HIS A 41 12.25 8.68 19.60
C HIS A 41 12.01 8.05 20.98
N LEU A 42 12.00 6.72 21.07
CA LEU A 42 11.96 6.01 22.35
C LEU A 42 13.32 6.12 23.08
N VAL A 43 13.39 6.97 24.10
CA VAL A 43 14.63 7.24 24.86
C VAL A 43 14.78 6.40 26.12
N SER A 44 13.69 5.80 26.60
CA SER A 44 13.70 4.79 27.67
C SER A 44 12.47 3.90 27.58
N LYS A 45 12.42 2.80 28.34
CA LYS A 45 11.32 1.80 28.31
C LYS A 45 9.90 2.42 28.38
N HIS A 46 9.75 3.59 28.99
CA HIS A 46 8.46 4.27 29.11
C HIS A 46 8.52 5.76 28.72
N THR A 47 9.57 6.21 28.02
CA THR A 47 9.73 7.62 27.65
C THR A 47 10.01 7.75 26.18
N LEU A 48 9.10 8.45 25.50
CA LEU A 48 9.21 8.79 24.09
C LEU A 48 9.40 10.30 23.97
N LYS A 49 10.52 10.69 23.36
CA LYS A 49 10.86 12.07 23.04
C LYS A 49 10.32 12.39 21.64
N VAL A 50 9.51 13.44 21.54
CA VAL A 50 8.82 13.81 20.30
C VAL A 50 9.42 15.10 19.77
N TYR A 51 9.76 15.10 18.49
CA TYR A 51 10.23 16.26 17.75
C TYR A 51 9.20 16.65 16.70
N SER A 52 9.00 17.94 16.49
CA SER A 52 8.06 18.46 15.49
C SER A 52 8.81 19.07 14.32
N VAL A 53 8.49 18.63 13.10
CA VAL A 53 9.04 19.15 11.86
C VAL A 53 7.94 19.90 11.12
N ARG A 54 8.09 21.22 10.96
CA ARG A 54 7.07 22.09 10.38
C ARG A 54 7.30 22.29 8.89
N VAL A 55 6.21 22.31 8.12
CA VAL A 55 6.25 22.51 6.66
C VAL A 55 6.80 23.89 6.27
N LYS A 56 6.67 24.91 7.14
CA LYS A 56 7.18 26.27 6.88
C LYS A 56 8.70 26.41 6.94
N ASP A 57 9.41 25.39 7.46
CA ASP A 57 10.88 25.42 7.54
C ASP A 57 11.55 25.06 6.21
N PHE A 58 10.78 24.67 5.18
CA PHE A 58 11.27 24.35 3.85
C PHE A 58 11.46 25.59 2.93
N ASP A 59 10.90 26.76 3.28
CA ASP A 59 10.90 27.97 2.43
C ASP A 59 11.95 29.03 2.82
N ARG A 60 12.83 28.79 3.81
CA ARG A 60 13.81 29.79 4.25
C ARG A 60 15.26 29.31 4.20
N HIS A 61 15.77 29.14 2.99
CA HIS A 61 17.21 29.28 2.72
C HIS A 61 17.45 30.22 1.54
N GLY A 62 17.30 31.51 1.83
CA GLY A 62 17.67 32.61 0.95
C GLY A 62 17.60 33.92 1.70
N GLN A 63 18.66 34.23 2.47
CA GLN A 63 19.18 35.56 2.88
C GLN A 63 19.73 35.56 4.32
N GLU A 64 20.97 36.03 4.43
CA GLU A 64 21.78 36.26 5.62
C GLU A 64 21.30 37.47 6.46
N GLU A 65 21.60 37.38 7.76
CA GLU A 65 21.87 38.43 8.78
C GLU A 65 20.99 39.70 8.88
N GLN A 66 20.31 39.89 10.04
CA GLN A 66 20.68 40.88 11.08
C GLN A 66 19.59 41.04 12.16
N SER A 67 20.08 41.13 13.40
CA SER A 67 19.60 41.89 14.58
C SER A 67 18.21 42.56 14.57
N GLY A 68 17.48 42.40 15.68
CA GLY A 68 16.50 43.41 16.11
C GLY A 68 15.35 42.87 16.96
N THR A 69 15.45 43.04 18.27
CA THR A 69 14.33 43.03 19.21
C THR A 69 13.33 44.13 18.83
N GLU A 70 12.03 43.82 18.82
CA GLU A 70 10.97 44.75 19.23
C GLU A 70 9.63 44.01 19.42
N GLU A 71 9.01 44.26 20.57
CA GLU A 71 7.66 43.88 20.96
C GLU A 71 6.62 44.78 20.25
N SER A 72 5.40 44.29 20.03
CA SER A 72 4.13 44.96 20.36
C SER A 72 2.94 44.37 19.56
N ASP A 73 1.96 43.90 20.34
CA ASP A 73 0.51 44.05 20.25
C ASP A 73 -0.29 43.81 18.94
N GLY A 74 -1.42 43.11 19.13
CA GLY A 74 -2.67 43.45 18.46
C GLY A 74 -3.55 42.28 18.00
N GLU A 75 -4.65 42.06 18.76
CA GLU A 75 -6.01 41.69 18.30
C GLU A 75 -6.21 40.30 17.65
N ASP A 76 -6.80 39.33 18.35
CA ASP A 76 -8.25 39.12 18.56
C ASP A 76 -9.08 39.11 17.26
N VAL A 77 -9.33 37.91 16.72
CA VAL A 77 -10.64 37.58 16.13
C VAL A 77 -10.94 36.11 16.43
N SER A 78 -11.93 35.94 17.29
CA SER A 78 -12.64 34.71 17.55
C SER A 78 -13.52 34.34 16.35
N HIS A 79 -13.42 33.11 15.87
CA HIS A 79 -14.47 32.50 15.05
C HIS A 79 -14.81 31.12 15.62
N GLU A 80 -15.89 31.12 16.40
CA GLU A 80 -16.74 29.95 16.64
C GLU A 80 -17.14 29.32 15.30
N ILE A 81 -16.86 28.03 15.15
CA ILE A 81 -17.67 27.17 14.29
C ILE A 81 -18.09 25.96 15.12
N THR A 82 -19.37 25.98 15.45
CA THR A 82 -20.15 24.86 15.98
C THR A 82 -20.39 23.87 14.85
N ASP A 83 -20.22 22.56 15.09
CA ASP A 83 -21.04 21.47 14.56
C ASP A 83 -20.53 20.14 15.15
N GLN A 84 -21.21 19.54 16.13
CA GLN A 84 -22.30 18.59 15.95
C GLN A 84 -22.00 17.48 14.93
N VAL A 85 -21.35 16.40 15.40
CA VAL A 85 -21.48 15.09 14.76
C VAL A 85 -21.87 14.05 15.81
N THR A 86 -22.95 13.37 15.45
CA THR A 86 -23.77 12.43 16.18
C THR A 86 -23.05 11.15 16.63
N ARG A 87 -23.42 10.76 17.85
CA ARG A 87 -23.32 9.43 18.47
C ARG A 87 -23.60 8.28 17.50
N ALA A 88 -22.62 7.42 17.29
CA ALA A 88 -22.82 6.01 16.95
C ALA A 88 -22.07 5.14 17.96
N LYS A 89 -22.84 4.47 18.82
CA LYS A 89 -22.37 3.40 19.71
C LYS A 89 -22.25 2.13 18.87
N SER A 90 -21.09 1.47 18.85
CA SER A 90 -20.99 0.06 18.47
C SER A 90 -20.52 -0.74 19.68
N HIS A 91 -21.35 -1.70 20.06
CA HIS A 91 -21.14 -2.75 21.06
C HIS A 91 -19.79 -3.44 20.86
N PHE A 92 -18.99 -3.54 21.91
CA PHE A 92 -17.93 -4.53 22.03
C PHE A 92 -18.50 -5.65 22.90
N ASP A 93 -18.63 -6.85 22.33
CA ASP A 93 -18.87 -8.07 23.10
C ASP A 93 -17.50 -8.62 23.54
N GLU A 94 -17.35 -8.76 24.86
CA GLU A 94 -16.26 -9.47 25.52
C GLU A 94 -16.55 -10.97 25.53
N ASN A 95 -15.56 -11.82 25.20
CA ASN A 95 -15.10 -12.95 26.04
C ASN A 95 -13.94 -13.77 25.40
N PRO A 96 -13.19 -14.61 26.16
CA PRO A 96 -11.74 -14.40 26.32
C PRO A 96 -10.84 -15.65 26.12
N LEU A 97 -9.52 -15.43 26.29
CA LEU A 97 -8.41 -16.39 26.49
C LEU A 97 -7.96 -17.13 25.21
N VAL A 98 -6.65 -17.29 24.92
CA VAL A 98 -5.61 -17.92 25.75
C VAL A 98 -4.21 -17.35 25.44
N ASP A 99 -3.37 -17.28 26.48
CA ASP A 99 -1.91 -17.10 26.44
C ASP A 99 -1.22 -17.96 25.38
N ASP A 100 -0.24 -17.37 24.68
CA ASP A 100 1.01 -18.09 24.45
C ASP A 100 2.19 -17.11 24.51
N GLU A 101 3.07 -17.40 25.46
CA GLU A 101 4.26 -16.64 25.81
C GLU A 101 5.46 -17.19 25.03
N LEU A 102 6.44 -16.31 24.76
CA LEU A 102 7.81 -16.57 24.28
C LEU A 102 7.99 -16.79 22.76
N ASN A 103 8.81 -15.94 22.13
CA ASN A 103 10.26 -16.16 22.20
C ASN A 103 11.06 -14.99 21.61
N ASN A 104 11.82 -14.37 22.50
CA ASN A 104 12.86 -13.39 22.22
C ASN A 104 14.09 -14.17 21.72
N LYS A 105 14.37 -14.17 20.41
CA LYS A 105 15.62 -14.74 19.87
C LYS A 105 16.56 -13.63 19.43
N GLY A 106 17.46 -13.27 20.34
CA GLY A 106 18.74 -12.67 19.97
C GLY A 106 19.49 -13.60 19.04
N LEU A 107 20.13 -13.03 18.02
CA LEU A 107 21.00 -13.75 17.11
C LEU A 107 22.44 -13.36 17.42
N ILE A 108 23.09 -14.24 18.19
CA ILE A 108 24.55 -14.35 18.23
C ILE A 108 24.95 -15.07 16.94
N PHE A 109 25.90 -14.52 16.18
CA PHE A 109 26.59 -15.32 15.16
C PHE A 109 28.10 -15.19 15.28
N GLU A 110 28.74 -16.35 15.26
CA GLU A 110 30.15 -16.58 15.46
C GLU A 110 31.00 -16.08 14.29
N SER A 111 32.16 -15.56 14.64
CA SER A 111 33.22 -15.12 13.75
C SER A 111 33.85 -16.30 13.01
N GLY A 112 33.97 -16.16 11.68
CA GLY A 112 35.05 -16.80 10.93
C GLY A 112 34.59 -17.52 9.66
N LYS A 113 34.62 -16.83 8.51
CA LYS A 113 35.01 -17.39 7.21
C LYS A 113 35.25 -16.30 6.15
N ASP A 114 36.22 -16.58 5.29
CA ASP A 114 36.88 -15.72 4.31
C ASP A 114 35.95 -14.99 3.32
N ILE A 115 36.32 -13.74 3.02
CA ILE A 115 35.59 -12.75 2.19
C ILE A 115 35.65 -13.05 0.67
N ARG A 116 36.20 -14.19 0.26
CA ARG A 116 36.55 -14.45 -1.15
C ARG A 116 35.56 -15.30 -1.94
N SER A 117 34.45 -15.75 -1.35
CA SER A 117 33.51 -16.70 -1.98
C SER A 117 32.17 -16.10 -2.41
N TYR A 118 31.98 -14.78 -2.35
CA TYR A 118 30.70 -14.13 -2.72
C TYR A 118 30.71 -13.49 -4.11
N ILE A 119 31.81 -13.63 -4.86
CA ILE A 119 31.93 -13.14 -6.23
C ILE A 119 32.27 -14.35 -7.08
N ASP A 120 31.25 -15.12 -7.43
CA ASP A 120 31.10 -15.85 -8.68
C ASP A 120 29.73 -16.55 -8.61
N GLU A 121 29.06 -16.65 -9.76
CA GLU A 121 27.69 -17.17 -9.95
C GLU A 121 26.54 -16.16 -9.80
N GLU A 122 26.52 -15.08 -10.59
CA GLU A 122 25.22 -14.54 -11.08
C GLU A 122 25.32 -13.69 -12.37
N ASP A 123 26.39 -13.84 -13.17
CA ASP A 123 26.58 -13.05 -14.40
C ASP A 123 26.41 -13.88 -15.69
N ALA A 124 25.64 -14.97 -15.62
CA ALA A 124 25.44 -15.90 -16.73
C ALA A 124 23.99 -15.94 -17.24
N LEU A 125 23.33 -14.79 -17.43
CA LEU A 125 22.12 -14.74 -18.27
C LEU A 125 21.80 -13.35 -18.83
N ALA A 126 22.71 -12.75 -19.59
CA ALA A 126 22.37 -11.61 -20.44
C ALA A 126 23.30 -11.49 -21.66
N GLU A 127 23.43 -12.55 -22.46
CA GLU A 127 24.07 -12.43 -23.78
C GLU A 127 23.05 -12.66 -24.90
N LYS A 128 22.56 -11.53 -25.45
CA LYS A 128 22.26 -11.36 -26.88
C LYS A 128 21.87 -9.90 -27.14
N THR A 129 22.90 -9.06 -27.29
CA THR A 129 23.02 -8.00 -28.31
C THR A 129 24.35 -7.31 -28.08
N ALA A 130 25.34 -7.72 -28.87
CA ALA A 130 26.66 -7.10 -28.90
C ALA A 130 26.53 -5.67 -29.47
N VAL A 131 26.64 -4.67 -28.61
CA VAL A 131 27.15 -3.35 -28.95
C VAL A 131 28.04 -2.92 -27.80
N ASN A 132 29.32 -2.70 -28.11
CA ASN A 132 30.38 -2.19 -27.26
C ASN A 132 29.87 -1.25 -26.16
N ARG A 133 29.82 -1.74 -24.91
CA ARG A 133 29.81 -0.87 -23.75
C ARG A 133 31.14 -1.04 -23.04
N SER A 134 31.93 0.02 -23.09
CA SER A 134 33.00 0.27 -22.13
C SER A 134 32.50 -0.07 -20.73
N SER A 135 33.26 -0.91 -20.03
CA SER A 135 33.05 -1.22 -18.61
C SER A 135 32.71 0.06 -17.84
N PRO A 136 31.60 0.12 -17.08
CA PRO A 136 31.30 1.31 -16.29
C PRO A 136 32.40 1.48 -15.23
N GLU A 137 33.13 2.59 -15.29
CA GLU A 137 34.10 2.95 -14.25
C GLU A 137 33.43 2.93 -12.86
N PRO A 138 34.05 2.31 -11.84
CA PRO A 138 33.40 2.12 -10.55
C PRO A 138 33.29 3.45 -9.79
N PHE A 139 32.09 3.74 -9.31
CA PHE A 139 31.73 4.94 -8.54
C PHE A 139 32.62 5.12 -7.29
N VAL A 140 32.84 4.05 -6.50
CA VAL A 140 33.85 3.90 -5.42
C VAL A 140 34.02 2.38 -5.17
N ASP A 141 35.22 1.88 -4.84
CA ASP A 141 35.40 0.47 -4.41
C ASP A 141 34.74 0.20 -3.05
N LEU A 142 34.21 -1.01 -2.83
CA LEU A 142 33.54 -1.40 -1.57
C LEU A 142 34.45 -1.16 -0.35
N LYS A 143 35.77 -1.32 -0.50
CA LYS A 143 36.76 -1.06 0.57
C LYS A 143 36.84 0.41 0.99
N ASN A 144 36.53 1.31 0.06
CA ASN A 144 36.54 2.75 0.26
C ASN A 144 35.12 3.32 0.50
N PHE A 145 34.10 2.47 0.42
CA PHE A 145 32.71 2.86 0.68
C PHE A 145 32.49 3.08 2.17
N LYS A 146 32.20 4.33 2.54
CA LYS A 146 31.80 4.73 3.89
C LYS A 146 30.48 5.45 3.80
N VAL A 147 29.57 5.10 4.71
CA VAL A 147 28.33 5.83 4.90
C VAL A 147 28.61 6.94 5.90
N VAL A 148 28.51 8.20 5.48
CA VAL A 148 28.83 9.37 6.30
C VAL A 148 27.56 10.18 6.48
N VAL A 149 27.16 10.40 7.73
CA VAL A 149 25.97 11.18 8.11
C VAL A 149 26.41 12.30 9.05
N ASN A 150 25.96 13.52 8.76
CA ASN A 150 26.34 14.74 9.49
C ASN A 150 27.87 14.95 9.62
N GLY A 151 28.65 14.49 8.63
CA GLY A 151 30.11 14.62 8.61
C GLY A 151 30.86 13.56 9.41
N SER A 152 30.16 12.61 10.04
CA SER A 152 30.76 11.47 10.75
C SER A 152 30.41 10.14 10.07
N PRO A 153 31.37 9.21 9.92
CA PRO A 153 31.06 7.88 9.45
C PRO A 153 30.17 7.14 10.46
N LEU A 154 29.22 6.35 9.95
CA LEU A 154 28.47 5.41 10.78
C LEU A 154 29.39 4.27 11.23
N ASP A 155 29.35 3.95 12.52
CA ASP A 155 30.19 2.91 13.09
C ASP A 155 29.69 1.50 12.73
N ASP A 156 30.62 0.54 12.66
CA ASP A 156 30.35 -0.87 12.31
C ASP A 156 29.29 -1.59 13.16
N PRO A 157 29.11 -1.33 14.47
CA PRO A 157 28.05 -1.94 15.27
C PRO A 157 26.64 -1.48 14.87
N GLU A 158 26.50 -0.29 14.28
CA GLU A 158 25.21 0.28 13.91
C GLU A 158 24.72 -0.29 12.57
N LEU A 159 25.64 -0.51 11.61
CA LEU A 159 25.31 -1.04 10.30
C LEU A 159 26.06 -2.35 10.01
N PRO A 160 25.42 -3.53 10.22
CA PRO A 160 26.00 -4.83 9.94
C PRO A 160 26.56 -4.95 8.52
N LEU A 161 27.69 -5.64 8.37
CA LEU A 161 28.41 -5.75 7.09
C LEU A 161 27.52 -6.27 5.95
N SER A 162 26.65 -7.24 6.22
CA SER A 162 25.73 -7.80 5.22
C SER A 162 24.77 -6.74 4.66
N ALA A 163 24.21 -5.89 5.52
CA ALA A 163 23.35 -4.79 5.11
C ALA A 163 24.15 -3.71 4.37
N ARG A 164 25.37 -3.40 4.83
CA ARG A 164 26.26 -2.44 4.16
C ARG A 164 26.61 -2.86 2.73
N VAL A 165 26.88 -4.14 2.50
CA VAL A 165 27.16 -4.66 1.15
C VAL A 165 25.95 -4.50 0.23
N LYS A 166 24.75 -4.83 0.72
CA LYS A 166 23.51 -4.66 -0.06
C LYS A 166 23.22 -3.18 -0.33
N TYR A 167 23.42 -2.33 0.67
CA TYR A 167 23.26 -0.89 0.53
C TYR A 167 24.26 -0.29 -0.46
N TYR A 168 25.52 -0.71 -0.41
CA TYR A 168 26.54 -0.35 -1.40
C TYR A 168 26.11 -0.74 -2.81
N LYS A 169 25.56 -1.95 -3.01
CA LYS A 169 25.05 -2.38 -4.32
C LYS A 169 23.93 -1.46 -4.83
N LEU A 170 23.05 -0.98 -3.94
CA LEU A 170 22.01 -0.01 -4.32
C LEU A 170 22.60 1.33 -4.73
N CYS A 171 23.55 1.87 -3.96
CA CYS A 171 24.29 3.09 -4.29
C CYS A 171 25.03 2.96 -5.63
N LEU A 172 25.68 1.82 -5.86
CA LEU A 172 26.42 1.52 -7.09
C LEU A 172 25.49 1.46 -8.31
N ALA A 173 24.32 0.85 -8.18
CA ALA A 173 23.32 0.78 -9.25
C ALA A 173 22.83 2.18 -9.66
N ARG A 174 22.77 3.11 -8.71
CA ARG A 174 22.40 4.52 -8.95
C ARG A 174 23.58 5.41 -9.33
N LYS A 175 24.81 4.93 -9.12
CA LYS A 175 26.06 5.74 -9.20
C LYS A 175 25.97 7.00 -8.34
N SER A 176 25.32 6.89 -7.17
CA SER A 176 25.13 7.97 -6.21
C SER A 176 25.13 7.40 -4.79
N TYR A 177 25.46 8.24 -3.81
CA TYR A 177 25.23 7.92 -2.41
C TYR A 177 23.78 8.24 -2.07
N LEU A 178 22.96 7.23 -1.79
CA LEU A 178 21.52 7.45 -1.57
C LEU A 178 21.22 8.32 -0.34
N HIS A 179 22.19 8.48 0.56
CA HIS A 179 22.08 9.22 1.81
C HIS A 179 22.72 10.62 1.75
N SER A 180 23.13 11.10 0.57
CA SER A 180 23.87 12.37 0.45
C SER A 180 23.07 13.59 0.89
N GLU A 181 21.75 13.54 0.73
CA GLU A 181 20.84 14.65 1.03
C GLU A 181 20.04 14.42 2.32
N LEU A 182 20.37 13.39 3.10
CA LEU A 182 19.74 13.18 4.40
C LEU A 182 19.90 14.44 5.26
N LEU A 183 18.81 14.84 5.90
CA LEU A 183 18.77 16.07 6.70
C LEU A 183 19.92 16.11 7.71
N LYS A 184 20.65 17.23 7.74
CA LYS A 184 21.85 17.47 8.58
C LYS A 184 21.64 17.33 10.10
N ARG A 185 20.40 17.16 10.55
CA ARG A 185 20.02 17.01 11.98
C ARG A 185 19.50 15.62 12.33
N ILE A 186 19.45 14.69 11.38
CA ILE A 186 19.05 13.30 11.63
C ILE A 186 20.08 12.61 12.52
N SER A 187 19.66 11.89 13.55
CA SER A 187 20.57 11.11 14.40
C SER A 187 21.16 9.92 13.64
N HIS A 188 22.38 9.48 13.99
CA HIS A 188 23.00 8.31 13.37
C HIS A 188 22.14 7.05 13.52
N GLN A 189 21.46 6.89 14.65
CA GLN A 189 20.52 5.79 14.88
C GLN A 189 19.34 5.81 13.89
N LEU A 190 18.76 6.98 13.64
CA LEU A 190 17.68 7.12 12.67
C LEU A 190 18.19 6.88 11.24
N ALA A 191 19.34 7.45 10.87
CA ALA A 191 19.94 7.20 9.56
C ALA A 191 20.27 5.71 9.34
N THR A 192 20.77 5.04 10.38
CA THR A 192 20.97 3.58 10.38
C THR A 192 19.67 2.85 10.12
N GLY A 193 18.60 3.20 10.85
CA GLY A 193 17.28 2.62 10.67
C GLY A 193 16.76 2.79 9.24
N ILE A 194 16.87 3.99 8.67
CA ILE A 194 16.47 4.28 7.29
C ILE A 194 17.25 3.40 6.29
N ILE A 195 18.57 3.27 6.47
CA ILE A 195 19.41 2.46 5.59
C ILE A 195 19.05 0.98 5.68
N LEU A 196 18.87 0.46 6.91
CA LEU A 196 18.48 -0.94 7.13
C LEU A 196 17.12 -1.24 6.51
N GLU A 197 16.15 -0.36 6.71
CA GLU A 197 14.81 -0.52 6.17
C GLU A 197 14.81 -0.38 4.65
N THR A 198 15.60 0.54 4.09
CA THR A 198 15.77 0.67 2.63
C THR A 198 16.33 -0.63 2.01
N VAL A 199 17.31 -1.26 2.67
CA VAL A 199 17.86 -2.55 2.22
C VAL A 199 16.82 -3.67 2.35
N SER A 200 16.08 -3.71 3.46
CA SER A 200 15.01 -4.68 3.71
C SER A 200 13.92 -4.60 2.63
N ILE A 201 13.41 -3.39 2.37
CA ILE A 201 12.42 -3.13 1.33
C ILE A 201 12.97 -3.49 -0.05
N ALA A 202 14.23 -3.15 -0.37
CA ALA A 202 14.82 -3.52 -1.66
C ALA A 202 14.92 -5.04 -1.86
N ASP A 203 15.23 -5.80 -0.81
CA ASP A 203 15.21 -7.26 -0.86
C ASP A 203 13.79 -7.81 -0.98
N ALA A 204 12.82 -7.22 -0.27
CA ALA A 204 11.41 -7.58 -0.36
C ALA A 204 10.81 -7.33 -1.76
N ILE A 205 11.17 -6.21 -2.40
CA ILE A 205 10.81 -5.90 -3.80
C ILE A 205 11.40 -6.95 -4.75
N LYS A 206 12.63 -7.40 -4.52
CA LYS A 206 13.28 -8.43 -5.35
C LYS A 206 12.64 -9.81 -5.17
N SER A 207 12.17 -10.14 -3.97
CA SER A 207 11.49 -11.40 -3.68
C SER A 207 9.96 -11.34 -3.90
N CYS A 208 9.44 -10.17 -4.27
CA CYS A 208 8.01 -9.95 -4.50
C CYS A 208 7.45 -10.87 -5.59
N SER A 209 6.22 -11.35 -5.38
CA SER A 209 5.52 -12.23 -6.30
C SER A 209 4.04 -11.80 -6.44
N ILE A 210 3.31 -12.43 -7.36
CA ILE A 210 1.88 -12.12 -7.57
C ILE A 210 1.00 -12.39 -6.34
N SER A 211 1.48 -13.20 -5.40
CA SER A 211 0.81 -13.47 -4.13
C SER A 211 1.20 -12.53 -2.99
N THR A 212 2.18 -11.65 -3.20
CA THR A 212 2.54 -10.63 -2.21
C THR A 212 1.32 -9.74 -1.95
N SER A 213 1.05 -9.45 -0.68
CA SER A 213 -0.17 -8.72 -0.33
C SER A 213 -0.07 -7.25 -0.73
N GLN A 214 -1.20 -6.65 -1.14
CA GLN A 214 -1.22 -5.22 -1.45
C GLN A 214 -0.95 -4.34 -0.22
N SER A 215 -1.24 -4.82 0.99
CA SER A 215 -0.93 -4.10 2.23
C SER A 215 0.57 -3.97 2.44
N ASP A 216 1.34 -5.04 2.22
CA ASP A 216 2.80 -5.01 2.40
C ASP A 216 3.43 -4.04 1.39
N ILE A 217 2.98 -4.09 0.13
CA ILE A 217 3.47 -3.19 -0.93
C ILE A 217 3.17 -1.71 -0.58
N LYS A 218 1.99 -1.42 -0.01
CA LYS A 218 1.62 -0.07 0.45
C LYS A 218 2.43 0.39 1.67
N GLU A 219 2.77 -0.53 2.57
CA GLU A 219 3.65 -0.22 3.69
C GLU A 219 5.05 0.16 3.19
N TRP A 220 5.58 -0.57 2.22
CA TRP A 220 6.85 -0.21 1.56
C TRP A 220 6.77 1.16 0.88
N GLU A 221 5.68 1.44 0.16
CA GLU A 221 5.45 2.76 -0.46
C GLU A 221 5.51 3.88 0.59
N THR A 222 4.75 3.72 1.67
CA THR A 222 4.65 4.71 2.75
C THR A 222 6.01 4.96 3.42
N ASN A 223 6.76 3.89 3.70
CA ASN A 223 8.10 4.00 4.30
C ASN A 223 9.07 4.72 3.36
N LEU A 224 9.09 4.36 2.08
CA LEU A 224 9.95 5.00 1.08
C LEU A 224 9.57 6.48 0.85
N GLU A 225 8.28 6.83 0.86
CA GLU A 225 7.86 8.23 0.80
C GLU A 225 8.35 9.02 2.02
N GLY A 226 8.27 8.43 3.21
CA GLY A 226 8.85 9.00 4.43
C GLY A 226 10.37 9.20 4.32
N PHE A 227 11.09 8.22 3.80
CA PHE A 227 12.55 8.32 3.62
C PHE A 227 12.94 9.38 2.60
N ARG A 228 12.18 9.52 1.52
CA ARG A 228 12.35 10.60 0.55
C ARG A 228 12.19 11.98 1.20
N VAL A 229 11.15 12.16 2.03
CA VAL A 229 10.95 13.43 2.77
C VAL A 229 12.13 13.75 3.69
N LEU A 230 12.79 12.71 4.23
CA LEU A 230 13.99 12.85 5.06
C LEU A 230 15.28 13.09 4.25
N GLY A 231 15.20 13.18 2.92
CA GLY A 231 16.32 13.46 2.02
C GLY A 231 17.04 12.22 1.50
N MET A 232 16.43 11.04 1.58
CA MET A 232 16.98 9.82 0.99
C MET A 232 16.61 9.71 -0.49
N ASP A 233 17.58 9.46 -1.37
CA ASP A 233 17.35 9.18 -2.79
C ASP A 233 16.83 7.75 -2.96
N VAL A 234 15.50 7.60 -2.93
CA VAL A 234 14.81 6.30 -3.05
C VAL A 234 13.71 6.30 -4.11
N ASP A 235 13.65 7.33 -4.97
CA ASP A 235 12.60 7.45 -6.00
C ASP A 235 12.56 6.23 -6.92
N PHE A 236 13.72 5.67 -7.27
CA PHE A 236 13.79 4.46 -8.11
C PHE A 236 13.16 3.21 -7.45
N LEU A 237 13.20 3.10 -6.11
CA LEU A 237 12.50 2.04 -5.39
C LEU A 237 11.01 2.35 -5.32
N LEU A 238 10.66 3.61 -5.08
CA LEU A 238 9.28 4.05 -4.99
C LEU A 238 8.53 3.87 -6.32
N ASP A 239 9.14 4.22 -7.44
CA ASP A 239 8.60 4.00 -8.79
C ASP A 239 8.32 2.50 -9.02
N ARG A 240 9.26 1.64 -8.62
CA ARG A 240 9.12 0.19 -8.74
C ARG A 240 8.00 -0.35 -7.85
N VAL A 241 7.85 0.15 -6.63
CA VAL A 241 6.74 -0.21 -5.73
C VAL A 241 5.39 0.22 -6.32
N LYS A 242 5.30 1.43 -6.90
CA LYS A 242 4.10 1.92 -7.57
C LYS A 242 3.70 1.06 -8.77
N GLU A 243 4.68 0.61 -9.56
CA GLU A 243 4.43 -0.35 -10.65
C GLU A 243 3.92 -1.71 -10.12
N LEU A 244 4.52 -2.23 -9.05
CA LEU A 244 4.08 -3.48 -8.42
C LEU A 244 2.64 -3.36 -7.90
N LEU A 245 2.28 -2.22 -7.30
CA LEU A 245 0.92 -1.97 -6.81
C LEU A 245 -0.09 -1.94 -7.96
N ARG A 246 0.26 -1.31 -9.10
CA ARG A 246 -0.57 -1.32 -10.31
C ARG A 246 -0.81 -2.75 -10.81
N PHE A 247 0.24 -3.56 -10.92
CA PHE A 247 0.11 -4.96 -11.34
C PHE A 247 -0.74 -5.80 -10.37
N ALA A 248 -0.57 -5.59 -9.07
CA ALA A 248 -1.36 -6.27 -8.06
C ALA A 248 -2.86 -5.92 -8.18
N GLN A 249 -3.20 -4.69 -8.59
CA GLN A 249 -4.58 -4.27 -8.83
C GLN A 249 -5.16 -4.90 -10.10
N GLU A 250 -4.39 -4.88 -11.20
CA GLU A 250 -4.78 -5.47 -12.49
C GLU A 250 -5.02 -6.98 -12.40
N SER A 251 -4.23 -7.70 -11.59
CA SER A 251 -4.44 -9.12 -11.28
C SER A 251 -5.83 -9.39 -10.67
N GLY A 252 -6.26 -8.54 -9.72
CA GLY A 252 -7.60 -8.61 -9.13
C GLY A 252 -8.72 -8.29 -10.12
N GLU A 253 -8.48 -7.40 -11.09
CA GLU A 253 -9.41 -7.06 -12.16
C GLU A 253 -9.53 -8.20 -13.18
N ALA A 254 -8.42 -8.83 -13.58
CA ALA A 254 -8.44 -9.99 -14.48
C ALA A 254 -9.24 -11.15 -13.90
N LYS A 255 -9.12 -11.41 -12.59
CA LYS A 255 -9.93 -12.42 -11.89
C LYS A 255 -11.42 -12.07 -11.92
N ARG A 256 -11.79 -10.82 -11.62
CA ARG A 256 -13.19 -10.34 -11.68
C ARG A 256 -13.78 -10.40 -13.09
N HIS A 257 -12.98 -10.07 -14.09
CA HIS A 257 -13.38 -10.17 -15.50
C HIS A 257 -13.71 -11.62 -15.86
N TYR A 258 -12.80 -12.57 -15.56
CA TYR A 258 -13.04 -14.00 -15.80
C TYR A 258 -14.31 -14.52 -15.11
N GLU A 259 -14.53 -14.16 -13.84
CA GLU A 259 -15.75 -14.55 -13.12
C GLU A 259 -17.02 -13.94 -13.73
N THR A 260 -16.94 -12.72 -14.24
CA THR A 260 -18.06 -12.05 -14.91
C THR A 260 -18.38 -12.70 -16.25
N THR A 261 -17.38 -12.93 -17.10
CA THR A 261 -17.54 -13.61 -18.40
C THR A 261 -18.15 -15.00 -18.22
N LYS A 262 -17.70 -15.77 -17.23
CA LYS A 262 -18.28 -17.08 -16.93
C LYS A 262 -19.76 -17.00 -16.55
N LYS A 263 -20.18 -15.99 -15.78
CA LYS A 263 -21.59 -15.78 -15.43
C LYS A 263 -22.41 -15.39 -16.66
N GLU A 264 -21.85 -14.57 -17.54
CA GLU A 264 -22.47 -14.19 -18.80
C GLU A 264 -22.71 -15.41 -19.70
N ASP A 265 -21.73 -16.30 -19.84
CA ASP A 265 -21.87 -17.53 -20.62
C ASP A 265 -22.98 -18.45 -20.07
N LEU A 266 -23.08 -18.58 -18.74
CA LEU A 266 -24.15 -19.34 -18.09
C LEU A 266 -25.55 -18.76 -18.38
N LEU A 267 -25.68 -17.44 -18.31
CA LEU A 267 -26.93 -16.75 -18.62
C LEU A 267 -27.30 -16.90 -20.12
N ASN A 268 -26.31 -16.82 -21.01
CA ASN A 268 -26.53 -17.02 -22.44
C ASN A 268 -27.01 -18.45 -22.76
N GLU A 269 -26.47 -19.47 -22.09
CA GLU A 269 -26.96 -20.85 -22.23
C GLU A 269 -28.40 -21.00 -21.72
N GLU A 270 -28.75 -20.36 -20.60
CA GLU A 270 -30.11 -20.37 -20.09
C GLU A 270 -31.09 -19.65 -21.03
N ILE A 271 -30.70 -18.50 -21.59
CA ILE A 271 -31.46 -17.80 -22.63
C ILE A 271 -31.67 -18.70 -23.84
N ALA A 272 -30.62 -19.32 -24.37
CA ALA A 272 -30.73 -20.23 -25.52
C ALA A 272 -31.67 -21.42 -25.23
N SER A 273 -31.64 -21.92 -23.99
CA SER A 273 -32.53 -22.99 -23.54
C SER A 273 -34.00 -22.55 -23.47
N LEU A 274 -34.27 -21.36 -22.94
CA LEU A 274 -35.60 -20.77 -22.90
C LEU A 274 -36.13 -20.45 -24.30
N GLU A 275 -35.29 -19.94 -25.19
CA GLU A 275 -35.65 -19.69 -26.58
C GLU A 275 -36.04 -20.97 -27.32
N ARG A 276 -35.34 -22.09 -27.05
CA ARG A 276 -35.70 -23.41 -27.59
C ARG A 276 -37.08 -23.86 -27.13
N LYS A 277 -37.35 -23.81 -25.83
CA LYS A 277 -38.67 -24.14 -25.27
C LYS A 277 -39.77 -23.24 -25.83
N MET A 278 -39.47 -21.95 -26.00
CA MET A 278 -40.43 -21.00 -26.58
C MET A 278 -40.74 -21.31 -28.05
N ARG A 279 -39.77 -21.80 -28.83
CA ARG A 279 -40.01 -22.29 -30.20
C ARG A 279 -40.92 -23.53 -30.19
N GLU A 280 -40.63 -24.53 -29.35
CA GLU A 280 -41.45 -25.74 -29.23
C GLU A 280 -42.90 -25.42 -28.85
N LEU A 281 -43.12 -24.51 -27.89
CA LEU A 281 -44.46 -24.08 -27.50
C LEU A 281 -45.19 -23.31 -28.61
N LYS A 282 -44.48 -22.51 -29.41
CA LYS A 282 -45.07 -21.80 -30.55
C LYS A 282 -45.51 -22.77 -31.64
N GLU A 283 -44.73 -23.81 -31.90
CA GLU A 283 -45.07 -24.87 -32.85
C GLU A 283 -46.30 -25.67 -32.38
N ALA A 284 -46.30 -26.12 -31.12
CA ALA A 284 -47.45 -26.82 -30.53
C ALA A 284 -48.75 -25.98 -30.60
N ARG A 285 -48.65 -24.68 -30.35
CA ARG A 285 -49.78 -23.75 -30.49
C ARG A 285 -50.26 -23.62 -31.94
N ALA A 286 -49.36 -23.62 -32.92
CA ALA A 286 -49.72 -23.58 -34.34
C ALA A 286 -50.48 -24.85 -34.74
N THR A 287 -50.02 -26.02 -34.29
CA THR A 287 -50.70 -27.31 -34.49
C THR A 287 -52.11 -27.29 -33.92
N LEU A 288 -52.27 -26.91 -32.65
CA LEU A 288 -53.59 -26.82 -32.00
C LEU A 288 -54.53 -25.86 -32.72
N ARG A 289 -54.02 -24.72 -33.22
CA ARG A 289 -54.84 -23.78 -34.01
C ARG A 289 -55.36 -24.44 -35.28
N SER A 290 -54.51 -25.18 -36.01
CA SER A 290 -54.93 -25.89 -37.22
C SER A 290 -55.97 -26.99 -36.93
N GLU A 291 -55.82 -27.73 -35.83
CA GLU A 291 -56.80 -28.74 -35.41
C GLU A 291 -58.15 -28.11 -35.04
N SER A 292 -58.12 -26.96 -34.34
CA SER A 292 -59.32 -26.20 -33.99
C SER A 292 -60.09 -25.75 -35.24
N GLU A 293 -59.40 -25.21 -36.24
CA GLU A 293 -60.01 -24.79 -37.51
C GLU A 293 -60.67 -25.96 -38.25
N VAL A 294 -60.02 -27.14 -38.26
CA VAL A 294 -60.59 -28.37 -38.84
C VAL A 294 -61.84 -28.82 -38.09
N LEU A 295 -61.81 -28.82 -36.76
CA LEU A 295 -62.96 -29.19 -35.94
C LEU A 295 -64.15 -28.23 -36.16
N GLU A 296 -63.89 -26.92 -36.22
CA GLU A 296 -64.93 -25.92 -36.48
C GLU A 296 -65.58 -26.13 -37.85
N ALA A 297 -64.79 -26.37 -38.90
CA ALA A 297 -65.31 -26.67 -40.23
C ALA A 297 -66.17 -27.95 -40.25
N HIS A 298 -65.73 -28.99 -39.53
CA HIS A 298 -66.48 -30.24 -39.40
C HIS A 298 -67.82 -30.03 -38.66
N LEU A 299 -67.81 -29.29 -37.55
CA LEU A 299 -69.01 -28.96 -36.78
C LEU A 299 -70.01 -28.14 -37.61
N LEU A 300 -69.54 -27.15 -38.37
CA LEU A 300 -70.39 -26.38 -39.28
C LEU A 300 -71.07 -27.27 -40.33
N LYS A 301 -70.31 -28.19 -40.93
CA LYS A 301 -70.86 -29.16 -41.88
C LYS A 301 -71.93 -30.06 -41.25
N GLN A 302 -71.65 -30.62 -40.07
CA GLN A 302 -72.61 -31.46 -39.33
C GLN A 302 -73.89 -30.69 -38.98
N ARG A 303 -73.75 -29.41 -38.59
CA ARG A 303 -74.88 -28.55 -38.28
C ARG A 303 -75.77 -28.31 -39.50
N LEU A 304 -75.17 -28.06 -40.66
CA LEU A 304 -75.88 -27.87 -41.92
C LEU A 304 -76.63 -29.15 -42.34
N THR A 305 -75.95 -30.31 -42.35
CA THR A 305 -76.59 -31.59 -42.72
C THR A 305 -77.71 -31.96 -41.75
N PHE A 306 -77.54 -31.72 -40.45
CA PHE A 306 -78.62 -31.90 -39.47
C PHE A 306 -79.84 -31.02 -39.79
N GLN A 307 -79.61 -29.74 -40.05
CA GLN A 307 -80.69 -28.80 -40.39
C GLN A 307 -81.41 -29.15 -41.69
N GLU A 308 -80.69 -29.60 -42.72
CA GLU A 308 -81.27 -30.05 -43.99
C GLU A 308 -82.15 -31.29 -43.77
N THR A 309 -81.63 -32.28 -43.04
CA THR A 309 -82.37 -33.52 -42.74
C THR A 309 -83.63 -33.23 -41.94
N ALA A 310 -83.55 -32.36 -40.92
CA ALA A 310 -84.69 -31.98 -40.09
C ALA A 310 -85.80 -31.23 -40.86
N LYS A 311 -85.49 -30.65 -42.03
CA LYS A 311 -86.43 -29.90 -42.87
C LYS A 311 -87.01 -30.73 -44.04
N MET A 312 -86.64 -32.00 -44.18
CA MET A 312 -87.16 -32.83 -45.27
C MET A 312 -88.65 -33.19 -45.06
N PRO A 313 -89.44 -33.33 -46.14
CA PRO A 313 -90.83 -33.77 -46.05
C PRO A 313 -90.94 -35.22 -45.53
N TRP A 314 -92.03 -35.53 -44.85
CA TRP A 314 -92.32 -36.85 -44.28
C TRP A 314 -92.60 -37.92 -45.34
#